data_AF-G3V280-F1
#
_entry.id   AF-G3V280-F1
#
_cell.length_a   1.000
_cell.length_b   1.000
_cell.length_c   1.000
_cell.angle_alpha   90.00
_cell.angle_beta   90.00
_cell.angle_gamma   90.00
#
_symmetry.space_group_name_H-M   'P 1'
#
loop_
_entity.id
_entity.type
_entity.pdbx_description
1 polymer ?
#
loop_
_entity_poly.entity_id
_entity_poly.type
_entity_poly.pdbx_seq_one_letter_code
_entity_poly.pdbx_strand_id
1 'polypeptide(L)'
;MAELQEVQITEEKPLLPGQTPEAAKTHSVETPYGSVTFTVYGTPKPKRPAILTYHDVGLNYKSCFQPLFQFEDMQEIIQNFVRVHVDAPGMEEGAPVFPLGYQYPSLDQLADMIPCVLQYLNFSTIIGVGVGAGAYILARYALN
;
A
#
# COMPACT_ATOMS: atom_id res chain seq x y z
N MET A 1 -40.60 -32.90 -20.66
CA MET A 1 -40.09 -31.66 -20.04
C MET A 1 -39.10 -32.09 -18.99
N ALA A 2 -37.81 -31.77 -19.17
CA ALA A 2 -36.78 -32.09 -18.20
C ALA A 2 -36.78 -31.00 -17.12
N GLU A 3 -36.99 -31.38 -15.87
CA GLU A 3 -36.89 -30.46 -14.73
C GLU A 3 -35.41 -30.06 -14.56
N LEU A 4 -35.14 -28.76 -14.63
CA LEU A 4 -33.85 -28.18 -14.26
C LEU A 4 -33.75 -28.20 -12.74
N GLN A 5 -32.85 -29.03 -12.22
CA GLN A 5 -32.57 -29.12 -10.80
C GLN A 5 -31.71 -27.91 -10.40
N GLU A 6 -32.30 -26.96 -9.65
CA GLU A 6 -31.56 -25.82 -9.09
C GLU A 6 -30.51 -26.34 -8.10
N VAL A 7 -29.24 -26.11 -8.42
CA VAL A 7 -28.12 -26.37 -7.53
C VAL A 7 -28.13 -25.26 -6.46
N GLN A 8 -28.59 -25.58 -5.26
CA GLN A 8 -28.43 -24.70 -4.11
C GLN A 8 -26.95 -24.65 -3.73
N ILE A 9 -26.30 -23.54 -4.05
CA ILE A 9 -24.98 -23.20 -3.51
C ILE A 9 -25.20 -22.88 -2.04
N THR A 10 -25.03 -23.86 -1.15
CA THR A 10 -24.93 -23.61 0.28
C THR A 10 -23.73 -22.70 0.51
N GLU A 11 -23.96 -21.48 1.02
CA GLU A 11 -22.89 -20.64 1.56
C GLU A 11 -22.13 -21.45 2.61
N GLU A 12 -20.94 -21.91 2.24
CA GLU A 12 -20.07 -22.59 3.17
C GLU A 12 -19.64 -21.58 4.24
N LYS A 13 -19.95 -21.96 5.48
CA LYS A 13 -19.44 -21.43 6.75
C LYS A 13 -18.13 -20.65 6.59
N PRO A 14 -18.01 -19.42 7.16
CA PRO A 14 -16.83 -18.58 6.99
C PRO A 14 -15.56 -19.35 7.38
N LEU A 15 -14.60 -19.40 6.44
CA LEU A 15 -13.38 -20.21 6.53
C LEU A 15 -12.37 -19.70 7.56
N LEU A 16 -12.61 -18.53 8.16
CA LEU A 16 -11.63 -17.85 9.00
C LEU A 16 -12.09 -17.75 10.46
N PRO A 17 -11.34 -18.33 11.42
CA PRO A 17 -11.46 -17.91 12.81
C PRO A 17 -11.04 -16.43 12.91
N GLY A 18 -11.78 -15.64 13.70
CA GLY A 18 -11.66 -14.19 13.78
C GLY A 18 -10.20 -13.71 13.83
N GLN A 19 -9.81 -12.96 12.80
CA GLN A 19 -8.47 -12.41 12.67
C GLN A 19 -8.25 -11.32 13.73
N THR A 20 -7.18 -11.45 14.51
CA THR A 20 -6.68 -10.34 15.33
C THR A 20 -6.23 -9.20 14.41
N PRO A 21 -6.54 -7.93 14.73
CA PRO A 21 -6.10 -6.80 13.93
C PRO A 21 -4.58 -6.81 13.76
N GLU A 22 -4.12 -6.85 12.52
CA GLU A 22 -2.70 -6.81 12.20
C GLU A 22 -2.14 -5.44 12.62
N ALA A 23 -1.19 -5.44 13.56
CA ALA A 23 -0.66 -4.20 14.12
C ALA A 23 0.10 -3.39 13.07
N ALA A 24 -0.42 -2.20 12.76
CA ALA A 24 0.22 -1.24 11.87
C ALA A 24 1.47 -0.66 12.53
N LYS A 25 2.57 -0.54 11.78
CA LYS A 25 3.79 0.16 12.22
C LYS A 25 4.14 1.25 11.22
N THR A 26 4.12 2.50 11.68
CA THR A 26 4.52 3.65 10.87
C THR A 26 6.01 3.91 11.03
N HIS A 27 6.67 4.16 9.92
CA HIS A 27 8.09 4.43 9.81
C HIS A 27 8.30 5.65 8.92
N SER A 28 9.47 6.27 9.04
CA SER A 28 9.92 7.36 8.19
C SER A 28 11.37 7.09 7.81
N VAL A 29 11.72 7.37 6.56
CA VAL A 29 13.08 7.24 6.05
C VAL A 29 13.49 8.53 5.35
N GLU A 30 14.73 8.95 5.59
CA GLU A 30 15.33 10.08 4.89
C GLU A 30 15.73 9.69 3.48
N THR A 31 15.38 10.53 2.51
CA THR A 31 15.75 10.40 1.10
C THR A 31 16.48 11.66 0.63
N PRO A 32 17.16 11.64 -0.54
CA PRO A 32 17.77 12.85 -1.10
C PRO A 32 16.81 14.04 -1.31
N TYR A 33 15.50 13.78 -1.32
CA TYR A 33 14.46 14.77 -1.60
C TYR A 33 13.54 15.02 -0.39
N GLY A 34 14.00 14.64 0.82
CA GLY A 34 13.27 14.80 2.08
C GLY A 34 12.80 13.48 2.66
N SER A 35 12.08 13.58 3.78
CA SER A 35 11.58 12.41 4.51
C SER A 35 10.33 11.84 3.85
N VAL A 36 10.22 10.52 3.77
CA VAL A 36 9.00 9.83 3.33
C VAL A 36 8.48 8.91 4.44
N THR A 37 7.20 9.04 4.73
CA THR A 37 6.49 8.27 5.75
C THR A 37 5.79 7.09 5.09
N PHE A 38 5.84 5.93 5.74
CA PHE A 38 5.13 4.76 5.27
C PHE A 38 4.65 3.89 6.43
N THR A 39 3.53 3.20 6.24
CA THR A 39 2.92 2.32 7.22
C THR A 39 2.98 0.87 6.75
N VAL A 40 3.52 -0.01 7.60
CA VAL A 40 3.70 -1.43 7.33
C VAL A 40 2.67 -2.25 8.09
N TYR A 41 2.04 -3.18 7.39
CA TYR A 41 1.21 -4.21 7.98
C TYR A 41 1.79 -5.59 7.66
N GLY A 42 1.82 -6.44 8.69
CA GLY A 42 2.26 -7.82 8.59
C GLY A 42 3.74 -8.04 8.74
N THR A 43 4.13 -9.31 8.60
CA THR A 43 5.50 -9.76 8.83
C THR A 43 6.09 -10.28 7.52
N PRO A 44 7.30 -9.83 7.12
CA PRO A 44 7.97 -10.32 5.92
C PRO A 44 8.11 -11.83 5.91
N LYS A 45 7.62 -12.46 4.84
CA LYS A 45 7.80 -13.90 4.57
C LYS A 45 8.93 -14.07 3.55
N PRO A 46 9.82 -15.07 3.71
CA PRO A 46 10.91 -15.30 2.76
C PRO A 46 10.40 -15.45 1.33
N LYS A 47 11.07 -14.78 0.38
CA LYS A 47 10.78 -14.84 -1.07
C LYS A 47 9.40 -14.32 -1.50
N ARG A 48 8.64 -13.67 -0.61
CA ARG A 48 7.38 -13.01 -0.98
C ARG A 48 7.63 -11.50 -1.20
N PRO A 49 7.15 -10.93 -2.32
CA PRO A 49 7.21 -9.49 -2.51
C PRO A 49 6.30 -8.78 -1.50
N ALA A 50 6.52 -7.48 -1.29
CA ALA A 50 5.55 -6.64 -0.59
C ALA A 50 4.50 -6.10 -1.58
N ILE A 51 3.27 -5.89 -1.11
CA ILE A 51 2.31 -5.04 -1.80
C ILE A 51 2.62 -3.60 -1.39
N LEU A 52 3.11 -2.79 -2.32
CA LEU A 52 3.41 -1.39 -2.07
C LEU A 52 2.35 -0.50 -2.71
N THR A 53 1.79 0.41 -1.93
CA THR A 53 0.72 1.29 -2.41
C THR A 53 1.16 2.74 -2.45
N TYR A 54 0.75 3.47 -3.48
CA TYR A 54 0.98 4.91 -3.61
C TYR A 54 -0.31 5.62 -4.00
N HIS A 55 -0.75 6.57 -3.20
CA HIS A 55 -2.09 7.18 -3.32
C HIS A 55 -2.17 8.28 -4.40
N ASP A 56 -3.38 8.74 -4.68
CA ASP A 56 -3.61 9.89 -5.57
C ASP A 56 -3.54 11.23 -4.84
N VAL A 57 -3.50 12.32 -5.60
CA VAL A 57 -3.51 13.69 -5.10
C VAL A 57 -4.77 13.97 -4.28
N GLY A 58 -4.59 14.64 -3.13
CA GLY A 58 -5.69 14.99 -2.22
C GLY A 58 -6.15 13.85 -1.31
N LEU A 59 -5.47 12.70 -1.38
CA LEU A 59 -5.69 11.55 -0.51
C LEU A 59 -4.42 11.23 0.29
N ASN A 60 -4.53 10.24 1.17
CA ASN A 60 -3.42 9.55 1.80
C ASN A 60 -3.71 8.03 1.74
N TYR A 61 -2.85 7.19 2.31
CA TYR A 61 -3.10 5.75 2.18
C TYR A 61 -4.42 5.28 2.81
N LYS A 62 -4.85 5.92 3.92
CA LYS A 62 -6.09 5.57 4.61
C LYS A 62 -7.28 5.86 3.73
N SER A 63 -7.39 7.09 3.22
CA SER A 63 -8.53 7.47 2.38
C SER A 63 -8.51 6.79 1.00
N CYS A 64 -7.33 6.48 0.46
CA CYS A 64 -7.19 5.88 -0.86
C CYS A 64 -7.35 4.36 -0.88
N PHE A 65 -6.86 3.65 0.13
CA PHE A 65 -6.71 2.19 0.07
C PHE A 65 -7.33 1.42 1.22
N GLN A 66 -7.59 2.05 2.38
CA GLN A 66 -8.20 1.35 3.50
C GLN A 66 -9.53 0.69 3.12
N PRO A 67 -10.44 1.32 2.33
CA PRO A 67 -11.67 0.66 1.90
C PRO A 67 -11.42 -0.63 1.10
N LEU A 68 -10.40 -0.65 0.23
CA LEU A 68 -10.03 -1.84 -0.54
C LEU A 68 -9.47 -2.94 0.35
N PHE A 69 -8.53 -2.60 1.24
CA PHE A 69 -7.84 -3.59 2.08
C PHE A 69 -8.61 -4.02 3.33
N GLN A 70 -9.73 -3.37 3.65
CA GLN A 70 -10.67 -3.83 4.68
C GLN A 70 -11.83 -4.64 4.10
N PHE A 71 -11.93 -4.73 2.77
CA PHE A 71 -12.93 -5.57 2.12
C PHE A 71 -12.64 -7.05 2.44
N GLU A 72 -13.70 -7.82 2.70
CA GLU A 72 -13.61 -9.20 3.20
C GLU A 72 -12.86 -10.10 2.21
N ASP A 73 -13.21 -10.04 0.93
CA ASP A 73 -12.55 -10.82 -0.13
C ASP A 73 -11.06 -10.46 -0.27
N MET A 74 -10.69 -9.23 0.07
CA MET A 74 -9.29 -8.80 0.01
C MET A 74 -8.45 -9.38 1.15
N GLN A 75 -9.07 -9.79 2.28
CA GLN A 75 -8.37 -10.39 3.42
C GLN A 75 -7.62 -11.67 3.02
N GLU A 76 -8.22 -12.49 2.15
CA GLU A 76 -7.62 -13.74 1.69
C GLU A 76 -6.31 -13.52 0.94
N ILE A 77 -6.26 -12.42 0.18
CA ILE A 77 -5.09 -12.00 -0.57
C ILE A 77 -4.05 -11.46 0.41
N ILE A 78 -4.40 -10.45 1.21
CA ILE A 78 -3.41 -9.67 1.96
C ILE A 78 -2.82 -10.35 3.18
N GLN A 79 -3.47 -11.34 3.78
CA GLN A 79 -2.88 -12.16 4.87
C GLN A 79 -1.57 -12.86 4.46
N ASN A 80 -1.33 -12.98 3.14
CA ASN A 80 -0.17 -13.63 2.58
C ASN A 80 0.97 -12.68 2.20
N PHE A 81 0.75 -11.37 2.25
CA PHE A 81 1.71 -10.36 1.82
C PHE A 81 1.95 -9.33 2.93
N VAL A 82 3.16 -8.79 2.97
CA VAL A 82 3.40 -7.54 3.70
C VAL A 82 2.82 -6.40 2.89
N ARG A 83 2.07 -5.52 3.54
CA ARG A 83 1.58 -4.29 2.91
C ARG A 83 2.44 -3.13 3.35
N VAL A 84 2.87 -2.32 2.40
CA VAL A 84 3.66 -1.10 2.62
C VAL A 84 2.88 0.05 1.99
N HIS A 85 2.29 0.87 2.83
CA HIS A 85 1.54 2.03 2.40
C HIS A 85 2.43 3.26 2.46
N VAL A 86 2.79 3.82 1.31
CA VAL A 86 3.58 5.05 1.25
C VAL A 86 2.64 6.24 1.24
N ASP A 87 2.88 7.19 2.15
CA ASP A 87 2.29 8.51 2.09
C ASP A 87 3.28 9.46 1.41
N ALA A 88 2.80 10.19 0.41
CA ALA A 88 3.59 11.24 -0.21
C ALA A 88 3.99 12.29 0.84
N PRO A 89 5.16 12.93 0.74
CA PRO A 89 5.63 13.89 1.74
C PRO A 89 4.57 14.94 2.11
N GLY A 90 4.26 15.07 3.40
CA GLY A 90 3.27 16.05 3.87
C GLY A 90 1.81 15.63 3.71
N MET A 91 1.54 14.40 3.24
CA MET A 91 0.19 13.84 3.10
C MET A 91 -0.13 12.82 4.20
N GLU A 92 0.85 12.43 5.02
CA GLU A 92 0.63 11.60 6.20
C GLU A 92 -0.24 12.31 7.25
N GLU A 93 -0.89 11.51 8.10
CA GLU A 93 -1.76 12.06 9.13
C GLU A 93 -0.97 12.88 10.16
N GLY A 94 -1.37 14.12 10.37
CA GLY A 94 -0.70 15.03 11.30
C GLY A 94 0.58 15.67 10.75
N ALA A 95 0.83 15.58 9.44
CA ALA A 95 1.98 16.20 8.81
C ALA A 95 2.03 17.72 9.08
N PRO A 96 3.21 18.27 9.41
CA PRO A 96 3.37 19.72 9.54
C PRO A 96 3.30 20.40 8.17
N VAL A 97 2.84 21.65 8.15
CA VAL A 97 2.83 22.45 6.93
C VAL A 97 4.26 22.78 6.53
N PHE A 98 4.60 22.59 5.25
CA PHE A 98 5.90 22.97 4.73
C PHE A 98 6.16 24.48 4.83
N PRO A 99 7.41 24.91 5.05
CA PRO A 99 7.75 26.33 5.11
C PRO A 99 7.51 27.02 3.76
N LEU A 100 7.33 28.35 3.80
CA LEU A 100 7.19 29.14 2.58
C LEU A 100 8.45 29.01 1.71
N GLY A 101 8.26 28.74 0.41
CA GLY A 101 9.35 28.53 -0.53
C GLY A 101 9.96 27.13 -0.51
N TYR A 102 9.37 26.20 0.24
CA TYR A 102 9.75 24.78 0.16
C TYR A 102 9.58 24.27 -1.28
N GLN A 103 10.63 23.65 -1.81
CA GLN A 103 10.62 23.01 -3.11
C GLN A 103 10.10 21.60 -2.95
N TYR A 104 8.83 21.40 -3.26
CA TYR A 104 8.21 20.08 -3.21
C TYR A 104 8.82 19.16 -4.29
N PRO A 105 9.08 17.88 -3.99
CA PRO A 105 9.65 16.94 -4.95
C PRO A 105 8.82 16.81 -6.23
N SER A 106 9.48 16.70 -7.38
CA SER A 106 8.81 16.37 -8.65
C SER A 106 8.30 14.92 -8.66
N LEU A 107 7.42 14.56 -9.60
CA LEU A 107 6.94 13.17 -9.73
C LEU A 107 8.08 12.17 -9.96
N ASP A 108 9.12 12.57 -10.71
CA ASP A 108 10.31 11.74 -10.91
C ASP A 108 11.09 11.57 -9.61
N GLN A 109 11.26 12.65 -8.84
CA GLN A 109 11.94 12.60 -7.55
C GLN A 109 11.15 11.78 -6.52
N LEU A 110 9.82 11.84 -6.53
CA LEU A 110 8.96 10.99 -5.70
C LEU A 110 9.11 9.51 -6.06
N ALA A 111 9.30 9.18 -7.34
CA ALA A 111 9.57 7.81 -7.77
C ALA A 111 10.94 7.33 -7.28
N ASP A 112 11.94 8.21 -7.30
CA ASP A 112 13.29 7.95 -6.79
C ASP A 112 13.37 7.78 -5.26
N MET A 113 12.31 8.12 -4.51
CA MET A 113 12.22 7.85 -3.07
C MET A 113 11.88 6.38 -2.75
N ILE A 114 11.21 5.67 -3.67
CA ILE A 114 10.75 4.28 -3.44
C ILE A 114 11.92 3.33 -3.12
N PRO A 115 13.06 3.36 -3.83
CA PRO A 115 14.23 2.56 -3.48
C PRO A 115 14.68 2.70 -2.02
N CYS A 116 14.63 3.90 -1.43
CA CYS A 116 15.00 4.13 -0.03
C CYS A 116 14.07 3.38 0.93
N VAL A 117 12.77 3.37 0.65
CA VAL A 117 11.77 2.62 1.44
C VAL A 117 12.02 1.12 1.33
N LEU A 118 12.28 0.61 0.12
CA LEU A 118 12.54 -0.80 -0.11
C LEU A 118 13.84 -1.27 0.53
N GLN A 119 14.88 -0.43 0.48
CA GLN A 119 16.17 -0.69 1.14
C GLN A 119 16.01 -0.74 2.66
N TYR A 120 15.26 0.20 3.25
CA TYR A 120 14.98 0.21 4.68
C TYR A 120 14.27 -1.08 5.13
N LEU A 121 13.31 -1.57 4.32
CA LEU A 121 12.55 -2.78 4.61
C LEU A 121 13.20 -4.08 4.13
N ASN A 122 14.34 -3.98 3.44
CA ASN A 122 15.06 -5.10 2.84
C ASN A 122 14.21 -5.94 1.85
N PHE A 123 13.37 -5.27 1.05
CA PHE A 123 12.62 -5.89 -0.06
C PHE A 123 13.34 -5.68 -1.39
N SER A 124 13.44 -6.76 -2.20
CA SER A 124 14.02 -6.69 -3.55
C SER A 124 12.97 -6.53 -4.65
N THR A 125 11.71 -6.88 -4.39
CA THR A 125 10.62 -6.86 -5.36
C THR A 125 9.31 -6.47 -4.69
N ILE A 126 8.44 -5.81 -5.45
CA ILE A 126 7.13 -5.37 -5.00
C ILE A 126 6.05 -5.68 -6.03
N ILE A 127 4.81 -5.74 -5.54
CA ILE A 127 3.60 -5.62 -6.33
C ILE A 127 3.08 -4.20 -6.09
N GLY A 128 3.20 -3.32 -7.09
CA GLY A 128 2.80 -1.92 -6.99
C GLY A 128 1.30 -1.74 -7.23
N VAL A 129 0.62 -1.01 -6.33
CA VAL A 129 -0.79 -0.60 -6.48
C VAL A 129 -0.87 0.92 -6.37
N GLY A 130 -1.13 1.60 -7.48
CA GLY A 130 -1.18 3.06 -7.53
C GLY A 130 -2.50 3.58 -8.06
N VAL A 131 -2.91 4.76 -7.60
CA VAL A 131 -4.08 5.50 -8.11
C VAL A 131 -3.61 6.89 -8.57
N GLY A 132 -4.02 7.32 -9.76
CA GLY A 132 -3.70 8.62 -10.33
C GLY A 132 -2.21 8.98 -10.26
N ALA A 133 -1.83 10.00 -9.49
CA ALA A 133 -0.43 10.37 -9.29
C ALA A 133 0.42 9.21 -8.76
N GLY A 134 -0.10 8.40 -7.83
CA GLY A 134 0.59 7.22 -7.33
C GLY A 134 0.78 6.14 -8.39
N ALA A 135 -0.15 5.98 -9.34
CA ALA A 135 0.04 5.09 -10.48
C ALA A 135 1.18 5.56 -11.38
N TYR A 136 1.24 6.88 -11.66
CA TYR A 136 2.33 7.47 -12.42
C TYR A 136 3.69 7.28 -11.72
N ILE A 137 3.77 7.56 -10.42
CA ILE A 137 5.00 7.43 -9.63
C ILE A 137 5.51 5.98 -9.64
N LEU A 138 4.62 5.00 -9.42
CA LEU A 138 4.99 3.59 -9.46
C LEU A 138 5.41 3.12 -10.86
N ALA A 139 4.72 3.59 -11.91
CA ALA A 139 5.10 3.29 -13.28
C ALA A 139 6.45 3.90 -13.63
N ARG A 140 6.72 5.14 -13.19
CA ARG A 140 8.00 5.81 -13.39
C ARG A 140 9.13 5.08 -12.68
N TYR A 141 8.91 4.67 -11.43
CA TYR A 141 9.84 3.83 -10.67
C TYR A 141 10.13 2.51 -11.40
N ALA A 142 9.12 1.84 -11.95
CA ALA A 142 9.29 0.57 -12.66
C ALA A 142 10.07 0.69 -13.99
N LEU A 143 10.19 1.90 -14.54
CA LEU A 143 10.97 2.19 -15.75
C LEU A 143 12.41 2.62 -15.48
N ASN A 144 12.72 3.00 -14.24
CA ASN A 144 14.08 3.39 -13.80
C ASN A 144 14.97 2.16 -13.59
#